data_AF-A0AAN9QVF8-F1
#
_entry.id   AF-A0AAN9QVF8-F1
#
_cell.length_a   1.000
_cell.length_b   1.000
_cell.length_c   1.000
_cell.angle_alpha   90.00
_cell.angle_beta   90.00
_cell.angle_gamma   90.00
#
_symmetry.space_group_name_H-M   'P 1'
#
loop_
_entity.id
_entity.type
_entity.pdbx_description
1 polymer ?
#
loop_
_entity_poly.entity_id
_entity_poly.type
_entity_poly.pdbx_seq_one_letter_code
_entity_poly.pdbx_strand_id
1 'polypeptide(L)'
;MQEFGLSHISLLLTLGTPHLPPPKDVPGVIDQTRGLLDYVDKYCSKAVYTPQLKYVCVAGRYIKGARVFGNSNPNIEAIVPSDSSQLVPEAAIMNTATASPPNPTLRARFVGQGYKQVCGQADVWGDGIVPEVSAHLEGALNICFDGVYHSPVGSDDATRPWYGSPHVLEQWVEYLLN
;
A
#
# COMPACT_ATOMS: atom_id res chain seq x y z
N MET A 1 -4.65 -20.27 -17.44
CA MET A 1 -5.29 -21.43 -16.77
C MET A 1 -6.41 -22.04 -17.60
N GLN A 2 -7.19 -21.23 -18.34
CA GLN A 2 -8.25 -21.73 -19.22
C GLN A 2 -7.75 -22.65 -20.35
N GLU A 3 -6.53 -22.46 -20.85
CA GLU A 3 -5.94 -23.27 -21.93
C GLU A 3 -5.33 -24.61 -21.48
N PHE A 4 -4.95 -24.76 -20.22
CA PHE A 4 -4.17 -25.92 -19.74
C PHE A 4 -4.94 -26.85 -18.78
N GLY A 5 -6.19 -26.52 -18.44
CA GLY A 5 -6.94 -27.18 -17.38
C GLY A 5 -6.39 -26.86 -15.97
N LEU A 6 -7.14 -27.24 -14.92
CA LEU A 6 -6.80 -26.97 -13.52
C LEU A 6 -6.29 -28.22 -12.77
N SER A 7 -6.15 -29.36 -13.44
CA SER A 7 -5.93 -30.66 -12.78
C SER A 7 -4.62 -30.79 -12.00
N HIS A 8 -3.68 -29.87 -12.18
CA HIS A 8 -2.36 -29.89 -11.54
C HIS A 8 -2.00 -28.60 -10.78
N ILE A 9 -2.92 -27.63 -10.71
CA ILE A 9 -2.68 -26.36 -10.01
C ILE A 9 -3.80 -26.15 -8.99
N SER A 10 -3.45 -26.21 -7.72
CA SER A 10 -4.37 -25.98 -6.60
C SER A 10 -4.29 -24.58 -6.01
N LEU A 11 -3.23 -23.82 -6.31
CA LEU A 11 -2.93 -22.56 -5.63
C LEU A 11 -2.15 -21.59 -6.54
N LEU A 12 -2.52 -20.31 -6.51
CA LEU A 12 -1.66 -19.19 -6.89
C LEU A 12 -1.35 -18.36 -5.64
N LEU A 13 -0.08 -18.23 -5.29
CA LEU A 13 0.40 -17.33 -4.23
C LEU A 13 1.22 -16.19 -4.84
N THR A 14 0.86 -14.94 -4.53
CA THR A 14 1.62 -13.74 -4.95
C THR A 14 2.26 -13.04 -3.77
N LEU A 15 3.43 -12.45 -4.01
CA LEU A 15 4.18 -11.65 -3.04
C LEU A 15 4.36 -10.26 -3.65
N GLY A 16 3.71 -9.24 -3.08
CA GLY A 16 3.85 -7.85 -3.53
C GLY A 16 3.58 -7.62 -5.01
N THR A 17 2.64 -8.35 -5.63
CA THR A 17 2.40 -8.30 -7.08
C THR A 17 1.22 -7.38 -7.41
N PRO A 18 1.36 -6.34 -8.27
CA PRO A 18 0.23 -5.50 -8.65
C PRO A 18 -0.72 -6.25 -9.58
N HIS A 19 -2.00 -6.33 -9.21
CA HIS A 19 -3.01 -7.10 -9.95
C HIS A 19 -3.80 -6.31 -11.01
N LEU A 20 -3.80 -4.98 -10.94
CA LEU A 20 -4.59 -4.11 -11.81
C LEU A 20 -3.70 -3.06 -12.50
N PRO A 21 -4.05 -2.63 -13.72
CA PRO A 21 -3.37 -1.52 -14.37
C PRO A 21 -3.57 -0.22 -13.60
N PRO A 22 -2.63 0.74 -13.74
CA PRO A 22 -2.81 2.06 -13.15
C PRO A 22 -4.00 2.80 -13.77
N PRO A 23 -4.68 3.67 -13.02
CA PRO A 23 -5.84 4.42 -13.51
C PRO A 23 -5.43 5.42 -14.60
N LYS A 24 -6.19 5.44 -15.71
CA LYS A 24 -5.88 6.24 -16.91
C LYS A 24 -6.15 7.74 -16.74
N ASP A 25 -7.10 8.10 -15.87
CA ASP A 25 -7.59 9.47 -15.72
C ASP A 25 -6.92 10.25 -14.58
N VAL A 26 -5.79 9.75 -14.05
CA VAL A 26 -5.07 10.42 -12.96
C VAL A 26 -3.90 11.25 -13.52
N PRO A 27 -3.89 12.59 -13.33
CA PRO A 27 -2.84 13.45 -13.86
C PRO A 27 -1.43 13.06 -13.37
N GLY A 28 -0.49 12.95 -14.31
CA GLY A 28 0.91 12.62 -14.02
C GLY A 28 1.17 11.15 -13.66
N VAL A 29 0.20 10.27 -13.91
CA VAL A 29 0.40 8.82 -13.91
C VAL A 29 0.86 8.38 -15.30
N ILE A 30 1.96 7.64 -15.33
CA ILE A 30 2.59 7.02 -16.48
C ILE A 30 2.71 5.53 -16.15
N ASP A 31 2.05 4.70 -16.95
CA ASP A 31 2.11 3.25 -16.78
C ASP A 31 3.54 2.72 -17.00
N GLN A 32 4.17 2.34 -15.89
CA GLN A 32 5.54 1.80 -15.87
C GLN A 32 5.63 0.43 -16.53
N THR A 33 4.52 -0.29 -16.65
CA THR A 33 4.44 -1.58 -17.35
C THR A 33 4.27 -1.41 -18.86
N ARG A 34 4.19 -0.16 -19.34
CA ARG A 34 4.01 0.20 -20.76
C ARG A 34 2.78 -0.47 -21.38
N GLY A 35 1.68 -0.56 -20.63
CA GLY A 35 0.42 -1.14 -21.08
C GLY A 35 0.30 -2.65 -20.86
N LEU A 36 1.29 -3.31 -20.26
CA LEU A 36 1.25 -4.76 -20.05
C LEU A 36 0.07 -5.17 -19.15
N LEU A 37 -0.11 -4.49 -18.02
CA LEU A 37 -1.24 -4.78 -17.12
C LEU A 37 -2.59 -4.42 -17.77
N ASP A 38 -2.65 -3.36 -18.58
CA ASP A 38 -3.86 -2.99 -19.31
C ASP A 38 -4.23 -4.05 -20.36
N TYR A 39 -3.22 -4.58 -21.06
CA TYR A 39 -3.40 -5.68 -22.00
C TYR A 39 -3.92 -6.94 -21.31
N VAL A 40 -3.28 -7.35 -20.21
CA VAL A 40 -3.71 -8.53 -19.45
C VAL A 40 -5.14 -8.33 -18.92
N ASP A 41 -5.43 -7.17 -18.35
CA ASP A 41 -6.77 -6.88 -17.82
C ASP A 41 -7.84 -6.95 -18.91
N LYS A 42 -7.55 -6.46 -20.12
CA LYS A 42 -8.50 -6.41 -21.23
C LYS A 42 -8.68 -7.75 -21.96
N TYR A 43 -7.62 -8.53 -22.13
CA TYR A 43 -7.61 -9.66 -23.05
C TYR A 43 -7.46 -11.02 -22.36
N CYS A 44 -7.05 -11.06 -21.10
CA CYS A 44 -6.98 -12.32 -20.35
C CYS A 44 -8.23 -12.52 -19.48
N SER A 45 -8.58 -13.79 -19.28
CA SER A 45 -9.65 -14.17 -18.37
C SER A 45 -9.32 -13.71 -16.95
N LYS A 46 -10.32 -13.16 -16.27
CA LYS A 46 -10.21 -12.76 -14.86
C LYS A 46 -9.94 -13.99 -13.98
N ALA A 47 -9.53 -13.74 -12.74
CA ALA A 47 -9.37 -14.80 -11.76
C ALA A 47 -10.67 -15.62 -11.62
N VAL A 48 -10.54 -16.94 -11.53
CA VAL A 48 -11.66 -17.88 -11.48
C VAL A 48 -11.63 -18.55 -10.12
N TYR A 49 -12.60 -18.22 -9.27
CA TYR A 49 -12.70 -18.76 -7.93
C TYR A 49 -13.45 -20.09 -7.96
N THR A 50 -12.74 -21.19 -7.73
CA THR A 50 -13.32 -22.53 -7.59
C THR A 50 -12.90 -23.12 -6.26
N PRO A 51 -13.64 -24.09 -5.70
CA PRO A 51 -13.20 -24.78 -4.49
C PRO A 51 -11.84 -25.50 -4.62
N GLN A 52 -11.40 -25.79 -5.86
CA GLN A 52 -10.17 -26.52 -6.15
C GLN A 52 -8.96 -25.60 -6.36
N LEU A 53 -9.18 -24.31 -6.68
CA LEU A 53 -8.12 -23.35 -6.96
C LEU A 53 -8.17 -22.20 -5.95
N LYS A 54 -7.17 -22.17 -5.09
CA LYS A 54 -6.98 -21.11 -4.09
C LYS A 54 -6.16 -19.96 -4.65
N TYR A 55 -6.43 -18.77 -4.16
CA TYR A 55 -5.61 -17.58 -4.39
C TYR A 55 -5.18 -17.01 -3.05
N VAL A 56 -3.88 -16.79 -2.87
CA VAL A 56 -3.31 -16.15 -1.69
C VAL A 56 -2.48 -14.97 -2.16
N CYS A 57 -2.79 -13.78 -1.65
CA CYS A 57 -2.13 -12.56 -2.05
C CYS A 57 -1.50 -11.92 -0.82
N VAL A 58 -0.17 -11.91 -0.76
CA VAL A 58 0.59 -11.35 0.36
C VAL A 58 1.11 -9.98 -0.03
N ALA A 59 0.76 -8.98 0.78
CA ALA A 59 1.24 -7.62 0.66
C ALA A 59 2.15 -7.27 1.85
N GLY A 60 3.15 -6.43 1.62
CA GLY A 60 3.99 -5.85 2.65
C GLY A 60 3.55 -4.43 2.99
N ARG A 61 3.64 -4.06 4.27
CA ARG A 61 3.36 -2.72 4.79
C ARG A 61 4.62 -2.15 5.45
N TYR A 62 5.62 -1.86 4.62
CA TYR A 62 6.91 -1.33 5.07
C TYR A 62 6.89 0.19 5.28
N ILE A 63 6.32 0.93 4.32
CA ILE A 63 6.33 2.40 4.35
C ILE A 63 5.06 2.97 3.74
N LYS A 64 4.50 4.00 4.40
CA LYS A 64 3.44 4.82 3.85
C LYS A 64 4.04 5.88 2.94
N GLY A 65 3.62 5.89 1.69
CA GLY A 65 4.00 6.93 0.75
C GLY A 65 3.42 8.30 1.15
N ALA A 66 3.92 9.36 0.52
CA ALA A 66 3.43 10.71 0.71
C ALA A 66 3.40 11.50 -0.60
N ARG A 67 2.54 12.52 -0.67
CA ARG A 67 2.47 13.46 -1.78
C ARG A 67 3.71 14.37 -1.78
N VAL A 68 4.24 14.73 -2.95
CA VAL A 68 5.44 15.59 -3.09
C VAL A 68 5.17 17.01 -2.58
N PHE A 69 3.96 17.51 -2.82
CA PHE A 69 3.44 18.76 -2.28
C PHE A 69 2.00 18.54 -1.79
N GLY A 70 1.65 19.17 -0.68
CA GLY A 70 0.29 19.25 -0.18
C GLY A 70 0.04 20.66 0.34
N ASN A 71 -0.92 21.35 -0.25
CA ASN A 71 -1.54 22.54 0.32
C ASN A 71 -1.91 22.25 1.78
N SER A 72 -1.40 23.04 2.71
CA SER A 72 -2.09 23.30 3.96
C SER A 72 -3.52 23.76 3.62
N ASN A 73 -4.53 23.12 4.20
CA ASN A 73 -5.94 23.53 4.02
C ASN A 73 -6.11 25.05 4.26
N PRO A 74 -6.92 25.77 3.46
CA PRO A 74 -7.21 27.19 3.68
C PRO A 74 -8.35 27.42 4.69
N ASN A 75 -8.61 26.48 5.62
CA ASN A 75 -9.54 26.73 6.72
C ASN A 75 -8.80 27.43 7.87
N ILE A 76 -8.44 28.69 7.62
CA ILE A 76 -8.42 29.68 8.71
C ILE A 76 -9.83 30.27 8.69
N GLU A 77 -10.73 29.69 9.47
CA GLU A 77 -11.94 30.41 9.86
C GLU A 77 -11.48 31.70 10.53
N ALA A 78 -11.90 32.82 9.95
CA ALA A 78 -11.65 34.15 10.46
C ALA A 78 -12.27 34.28 11.85
N ILE A 79 -11.45 34.13 12.89
CA ILE A 79 -11.84 34.50 14.25
C ILE A 79 -11.75 36.02 14.34
N VAL A 80 -12.92 36.65 14.21
CA VAL A 80 -13.18 38.04 14.55
C VAL A 80 -12.81 38.26 16.03
N PRO A 81 -12.01 39.28 16.41
CA PRO A 81 -11.75 39.55 17.81
C PRO A 81 -12.96 40.27 18.40
N SER A 82 -13.71 39.57 19.26
CA SER A 82 -14.64 40.21 20.19
C SER A 82 -13.93 40.39 21.52
N ASP A 83 -13.80 41.67 21.88
CA ASP A 83 -13.31 42.20 23.13
C ASP A 83 -14.22 41.77 24.28
N SER A 84 -13.65 41.22 25.36
CA SER A 84 -14.15 41.35 26.73
C SER A 84 -13.19 40.70 27.72
N SER A 85 -12.59 41.55 28.53
CA SER A 85 -11.88 41.26 29.77
C SER A 85 -12.68 40.41 30.75
N GLN A 86 -12.05 39.39 31.37
CA GLN A 86 -12.01 39.21 32.82
C GLN A 86 -11.13 38.01 33.25
N LEU A 87 -10.38 38.25 34.32
CA LEU A 87 -9.40 37.37 34.97
C LEU A 87 -10.06 36.36 35.94
N VAL A 88 -9.31 35.28 36.20
CA VAL A 88 -9.16 34.39 37.39
C VAL A 88 -9.66 32.93 37.27
N PRO A 89 -9.08 31.94 38.01
CA PRO A 89 -7.73 31.39 37.80
C PRO A 89 -7.66 29.83 37.78
N GLU A 90 -6.57 29.31 37.22
CA GLU A 90 -5.83 28.08 37.59
C GLU A 90 -6.62 26.79 37.89
N ALA A 91 -6.99 26.09 36.82
CA ALA A 91 -7.24 24.65 36.85
C ALA A 91 -6.48 24.00 35.67
N ALA A 92 -5.81 22.89 35.96
CA ALA A 92 -4.88 22.18 35.08
C ALA A 92 -5.41 21.99 33.64
N ILE A 93 -4.91 22.81 32.71
CA ILE A 93 -5.05 22.55 31.28
C ILE A 93 -3.94 21.57 30.91
N MET A 94 -4.26 20.28 30.90
CA MET A 94 -3.48 19.32 30.12
C MET A 94 -3.58 19.75 28.66
N ASN A 95 -2.52 20.37 28.15
CA ASN A 95 -2.32 20.56 26.73
C ASN A 95 -2.17 19.17 26.11
N THR A 96 -3.28 18.53 25.74
CA THR A 96 -3.26 17.56 24.64
C THR A 96 -3.06 18.36 23.37
N ALA A 97 -1.82 18.84 23.19
CA ALA A 97 -1.33 19.19 21.87
C ALA A 97 -1.44 17.89 21.06
N THR A 98 -2.51 17.79 20.28
CA THR A 98 -2.57 16.89 19.14
C THR A 98 -1.40 17.28 18.26
N ALA A 99 -0.24 16.64 18.50
CA ALA A 99 0.96 16.86 17.74
C ALA A 99 0.58 16.63 16.28
N SER A 100 0.68 17.69 15.47
CA SER A 100 0.54 17.57 14.02
C SER A 100 1.47 16.43 13.57
N PRO A 101 0.98 15.49 12.74
CA PRO A 101 1.81 14.39 12.31
C PRO A 101 3.10 14.94 11.70
N PRO A 102 4.26 14.32 11.99
CA PRO A 102 5.54 14.80 11.49
C PRO A 102 5.49 14.94 9.97
N ASN A 103 6.14 15.98 9.44
CA ASN A 103 6.22 16.19 8.00
C ASN A 103 6.74 14.91 7.31
N PRO A 104 6.13 14.48 6.18
CA PRO A 104 6.57 13.28 5.51
C PRO A 104 8.03 13.38 5.05
N THR A 105 8.78 12.29 5.24
CA THR A 105 10.20 12.22 4.84
C THR A 105 10.36 12.30 3.32
N LEU A 106 11.54 12.70 2.85
CA LEU A 106 11.88 12.68 1.41
C LEU A 106 11.71 11.26 0.81
N ARG A 107 12.07 10.23 1.60
CA ARG A 107 11.87 8.82 1.23
C ARG A 107 10.39 8.49 1.02
N ALA A 108 9.52 8.90 1.96
CA ALA A 108 8.09 8.68 1.83
C ALA A 108 7.51 9.40 0.60
N ARG A 109 7.99 10.60 0.27
CA ARG A 109 7.58 11.32 -0.94
C ARG A 109 8.01 10.62 -2.22
N PHE A 110 9.25 10.13 -2.27
CA PHE A 110 9.76 9.37 -3.43
C PHE A 110 8.98 8.08 -3.64
N VAL A 111 8.81 7.28 -2.58
CA VAL A 111 8.01 6.05 -2.62
C VAL A 111 6.56 6.34 -3.00
N GLY A 112 5.97 7.39 -2.43
CA GLY A 112 4.61 7.81 -2.76
C GLY A 112 4.44 8.17 -4.24
N GLN A 113 5.45 8.76 -4.89
CA GLN A 113 5.39 8.94 -6.35
C GLN A 113 5.38 7.61 -7.09
N GLY A 114 6.19 6.63 -6.67
CA GLY A 114 6.15 5.26 -7.19
C GLY A 114 4.76 4.64 -7.06
N TYR A 115 4.17 4.66 -5.85
CA TYR A 115 2.82 4.14 -5.62
C TYR A 115 1.75 4.83 -6.45
N LYS A 116 1.87 6.15 -6.65
CA LYS A 116 0.98 6.89 -7.54
C LYS A 116 1.03 6.35 -8.96
N GLN A 117 2.20 5.95 -9.46
CA GLN A 117 2.31 5.35 -10.80
C GLN A 117 1.65 3.96 -10.90
N VAL A 118 1.41 3.28 -9.77
CA VAL A 118 0.80 1.94 -9.73
C VAL A 118 -0.70 2.00 -9.47
N CYS A 119 -1.14 2.79 -8.48
CA CYS A 119 -2.54 2.82 -8.03
C CYS A 119 -3.22 4.19 -8.17
N GLY A 120 -2.51 5.21 -8.67
CA GLY A 120 -3.03 6.58 -8.78
C GLY A 120 -2.96 7.40 -7.49
N GLN A 121 -2.61 6.80 -6.35
CA GLN A 121 -2.53 7.49 -5.05
C GLN A 121 -1.13 7.41 -4.45
N ALA A 122 -0.63 8.52 -3.90
CA ALA A 122 0.71 8.59 -3.31
C ALA A 122 0.73 8.27 -1.81
N ASP A 123 -0.35 8.59 -1.10
CA ASP A 123 -0.50 8.53 0.35
C ASP A 123 -1.05 7.19 0.87
N VAL A 124 -0.57 6.09 0.29
CA VAL A 124 -0.97 4.71 0.63
C VAL A 124 0.18 3.91 1.24
N TRP A 125 -0.16 2.84 1.95
CA TRP A 125 0.80 1.86 2.45
C TRP A 125 1.27 0.91 1.35
N GLY A 126 2.47 0.37 1.51
CA GLY A 126 3.02 -0.66 0.63
C GLY A 126 4.39 -1.14 1.06
N ASP A 127 4.97 -2.01 0.25
CA ASP A 127 6.24 -2.70 0.50
C ASP A 127 7.48 -1.92 -0.01
N GLY A 128 7.29 -0.66 -0.38
CA GLY A 128 8.30 0.23 -0.94
C GLY A 128 8.33 0.27 -2.47
N ILE A 129 7.67 -0.67 -3.14
CA ILE A 129 7.53 -0.71 -4.60
C ILE A 129 6.06 -0.79 -5.00
N VAL A 130 5.33 -1.73 -4.40
CA VAL A 130 3.93 -2.01 -4.72
C VAL A 130 3.05 -1.57 -3.54
N PRO A 131 2.06 -0.71 -3.80
CA PRO A 131 1.11 -0.32 -2.78
C PRO A 131 0.22 -1.51 -2.41
N GLU A 132 -0.11 -1.64 -1.12
CA GLU A 132 -0.90 -2.73 -0.56
C GLU A 132 -2.21 -2.94 -1.32
N VAL A 133 -2.90 -1.84 -1.65
CA VAL A 133 -4.17 -1.84 -2.38
C VAL A 133 -4.09 -2.46 -3.77
N SER A 134 -2.89 -2.51 -4.37
CA SER A 134 -2.67 -3.15 -5.66
C SER A 134 -2.18 -4.59 -5.54
N ALA A 135 -1.65 -4.98 -4.37
CA ALA A 135 -1.15 -6.31 -4.09
C ALA A 135 -2.24 -7.30 -3.65
N HIS A 136 -3.45 -6.82 -3.37
CA HIS A 136 -4.60 -7.64 -3.04
C HIS A 136 -5.48 -7.89 -4.25
N LEU A 137 -6.11 -9.07 -4.26
CA LEU A 137 -7.05 -9.50 -5.28
C LEU A 137 -8.39 -9.82 -4.62
N GLU A 138 -9.50 -9.31 -5.17
CA GLU A 138 -10.84 -9.65 -4.69
C GLU A 138 -11.02 -11.19 -4.66
N GLY A 139 -11.77 -11.74 -3.70
CA GLY A 139 -12.00 -13.19 -3.60
C GLY A 139 -10.78 -14.06 -3.24
N ALA A 140 -9.57 -13.51 -3.15
CA ALA A 140 -8.39 -14.19 -2.65
C ALA A 140 -8.29 -14.11 -1.12
N LEU A 141 -7.49 -14.99 -0.52
CA LEU A 141 -6.99 -14.81 0.84
C LEU A 141 -5.93 -13.71 0.82
N ASN A 142 -6.32 -12.50 1.20
CA ASN A 142 -5.45 -11.33 1.24
C ASN A 142 -4.78 -11.22 2.62
N ILE A 143 -3.46 -11.19 2.64
CA ILE A 143 -2.62 -11.12 3.84
C ILE A 143 -1.77 -9.86 3.76
N CYS A 144 -1.54 -9.21 4.90
CA CYS A 144 -0.65 -8.07 4.99
C CYS A 144 0.37 -8.28 6.11
N PHE A 145 1.66 -8.12 5.80
CA PHE A 145 2.75 -8.20 6.77
C PHE A 145 3.33 -6.81 7.03
N ASP A 146 3.20 -6.34 8.28
CA ASP A 146 3.76 -5.06 8.72
C ASP A 146 5.30 -5.10 8.71
N GLY A 147 5.92 -4.02 8.24
CA GLY A 147 7.38 -3.90 8.19
C GLY A 147 8.07 -4.69 7.07
N VAL A 148 7.34 -5.43 6.23
CA VAL A 148 7.94 -6.25 5.16
C VAL A 148 8.12 -5.45 3.86
N TYR A 149 9.37 -5.39 3.39
CA TYR A 149 9.80 -4.73 2.15
C TYR A 149 9.71 -5.67 0.94
N HIS A 150 9.75 -5.07 -0.26
CA HIS A 150 9.50 -5.79 -1.51
C HIS A 150 10.55 -6.85 -1.88
N SER A 151 11.84 -6.57 -1.66
CA SER A 151 12.92 -7.34 -2.29
C SER A 151 14.16 -7.43 -1.42
N PRO A 152 15.13 -8.31 -1.73
CA PRO A 152 16.34 -8.45 -0.92
C PRO A 152 17.24 -7.21 -1.02
N VAL A 153 17.00 -6.30 -1.98
CA VAL A 153 17.85 -5.13 -2.21
C VAL A 153 17.78 -4.18 -1.02
N GLY A 154 18.85 -4.26 -0.22
CA GLY A 154 19.00 -3.49 1.01
C GLY A 154 18.33 -4.14 2.24
N SER A 155 17.72 -5.32 2.12
CA SER A 155 17.32 -6.07 3.30
C SER A 155 18.51 -6.35 4.21
N ASP A 156 18.30 -6.30 5.51
CA ASP A 156 19.20 -6.86 6.54
C ASP A 156 18.50 -7.98 7.34
N ASP A 157 17.32 -8.42 6.89
CA ASP A 157 16.42 -9.41 7.49
C ASP A 157 15.91 -9.08 8.90
N ALA A 158 16.42 -8.02 9.53
CA ALA A 158 16.10 -7.64 10.90
C ALA A 158 15.32 -6.32 10.96
N THR A 159 15.89 -5.22 10.48
CA THR A 159 15.28 -3.88 10.53
C THR A 159 14.52 -3.53 9.25
N ARG A 160 14.89 -4.16 8.13
CA ARG A 160 14.16 -4.13 6.87
C ARG A 160 14.04 -5.56 6.34
N PRO A 161 13.16 -6.39 6.94
CA PRO A 161 12.89 -7.70 6.37
C PRO A 161 12.17 -7.55 5.02
N TRP A 162 12.28 -8.58 4.17
CA TRP A 162 11.57 -8.69 2.90
C TRP A 162 10.87 -10.05 2.83
N TYR A 163 10.08 -10.30 1.78
CA TYR A 163 9.31 -11.55 1.70
C TYR A 163 10.18 -12.82 1.83
N GLY A 164 11.44 -12.79 1.42
CA GLY A 164 12.36 -13.92 1.55
C GLY A 164 13.19 -13.97 2.84
N SER A 165 13.05 -13.00 3.76
CA SER A 165 13.71 -13.08 5.08
C SER A 165 13.23 -14.31 5.83
N PRO A 166 14.09 -15.07 6.53
CA PRO A 166 13.72 -16.37 7.10
C PRO A 166 12.42 -16.36 7.92
N HIS A 167 12.27 -15.40 8.84
CA HIS A 167 11.07 -15.30 9.68
C HIS A 167 9.80 -14.87 8.91
N VAL A 168 9.95 -14.21 7.76
CA VAL A 168 8.83 -13.81 6.90
C VAL A 168 8.44 -14.96 5.99
N LEU A 169 9.43 -15.68 5.46
CA LEU A 169 9.23 -16.87 4.65
C LEU A 169 8.43 -17.93 5.42
N GLU A 170 8.80 -18.19 6.68
CA GLU A 170 8.06 -19.11 7.55
C GLU A 170 6.57 -18.76 7.67
N GLN A 171 6.19 -17.48 7.58
CA GLN A 171 4.79 -17.07 7.69
C GLN A 171 3.97 -17.35 6.43
N TRP A 172 4.51 -17.14 5.23
CA TRP A 172 3.73 -17.34 4.00
C TRP A 172 3.93 -18.71 3.34
N VAL A 173 5.03 -19.40 3.61
CA VAL A 173 5.32 -20.72 3.01
C VAL A 173 4.30 -21.77 3.44
N GLU A 174 3.73 -21.66 4.64
CA GLU A 174 2.70 -22.57 5.14
C GLU A 174 1.46 -22.60 4.23
N TYR A 175 1.13 -21.49 3.57
CA TYR A 175 0.01 -21.45 2.62
C TYR A 175 0.27 -22.25 1.33
N LEU A 176 1.53 -22.53 0.99
CA LEU A 176 1.87 -23.42 -0.14
C LEU A 176 1.63 -24.90 0.18
N LEU A 177 1.62 -25.26 1.46
CA LEU A 177 1.56 -26.64 1.93
C LEU A 177 0.14 -27.10 2.29
N ASN A 178 -0.85 -26.19 2.26
CA ASN A 178 -2.22 -26.38 2.73
C ASN A 178 -3.27 -26.31 1.61
#